data_AF-A0A0R2A3I4-F1
#
_entry.id   AF-A0A0R2A3I4-F1
#
_cell.length_a   1.000
_cell.length_b   1.000
_cell.length_c   1.000
_cell.angle_alpha   90.00
_cell.angle_beta   90.00
_cell.angle_gamma   90.00
#
_symmetry.space_group_name_H-M   'P 1'
#
loop_
_entity.id
_entity.type
_entity.pdbx_description
1 polymer ?
#
loop_
_entity_poly.entity_id
_entity_poly.type
_entity_poly.pdbx_seq_one_letter_code
_entity_poly.pdbx_strand_id
1 'polypeptide(L)'
;MKPKFDTNFFFQSTLTRNFKNFIAVTSQRSGQPGINSQEYGNYQISLPTKKEQEKIGKLLNYIDLNIASNQRNQNKPLWTHPP
;
A
#
# COMPACT_ATOMS: atom_id res chain seq x y z
N MET A 1 7.07 -11.02 19.59
CA MET A 1 8.13 -10.86 18.56
C MET A 1 7.95 -9.49 17.92
N LYS A 2 8.98 -8.62 17.90
CA LYS A 2 8.93 -7.42 17.05
C LYS A 2 9.11 -7.87 15.59
N PRO A 3 8.28 -7.41 14.64
CA PRO A 3 8.43 -7.80 13.25
C PRO A 3 9.82 -7.38 12.74
N LYS A 4 10.46 -8.25 11.95
CA LYS A 4 11.77 -7.99 11.34
C LYS A 4 11.71 -6.94 10.22
N PHE A 5 10.50 -6.52 9.84
CA PHE A 5 10.19 -5.59 8.76
C PHE A 5 9.14 -4.58 9.23
N ASP A 6 9.10 -3.41 8.59
CA ASP A 6 8.12 -2.38 8.87
C ASP A 6 6.76 -2.73 8.24
N THR A 7 5.70 -2.72 9.04
CA THR A 7 4.35 -3.12 8.60
C THR A 7 3.79 -2.16 7.56
N ASN A 8 4.08 -0.85 7.68
CA ASN A 8 3.59 0.14 6.72
C ASN A 8 4.29 -0.03 5.38
N PHE A 9 5.61 -0.25 5.37
CA PHE A 9 6.35 -0.58 4.16
C PHE A 9 5.76 -1.83 3.47
N PHE A 10 5.51 -2.90 4.25
CA PHE A 10 4.91 -4.11 3.71
C PHE A 10 3.52 -3.85 3.12
N PHE A 11 2.64 -3.14 3.83
CA PHE A 11 1.33 -2.76 3.31
C PHE A 11 1.43 -1.95 2.02
N GLN A 12 2.24 -0.90 2.00
CA GLN A 12 2.43 -0.06 0.81
C GLN A 12 2.99 -0.86 -0.38
N SER A 13 3.81 -1.88 -0.12
CA SER A 13 4.32 -2.75 -1.19
C SER A 13 3.22 -3.55 -1.91
N THR A 14 2.14 -3.88 -1.21
CA THR A 14 0.98 -4.57 -1.80
C THR A 14 0.16 -3.66 -2.72
N LEU A 15 0.31 -2.35 -2.59
CA LEU A 15 -0.37 -1.37 -3.45
C LEU A 15 0.35 -1.12 -4.78
N THR A 16 1.58 -1.62 -4.91
CA THR A 16 2.42 -1.44 -6.09
C THR A 16 1.87 -2.17 -7.32
N ARG A 17 2.22 -1.68 -8.51
CA ARG A 17 1.86 -2.32 -9.77
C ARG A 17 2.42 -3.73 -9.89
N ASN A 18 3.63 -3.97 -9.38
CA ASN A 18 4.27 -5.28 -9.42
C ASN A 18 3.48 -6.31 -8.62
N PHE A 19 3.07 -5.96 -7.40
CA PHE A 19 2.23 -6.84 -6.59
C PHE A 19 0.88 -7.09 -7.27
N LYS A 20 0.20 -6.04 -7.76
CA LYS A 20 -1.07 -6.18 -8.48
C LYS A 20 -0.96 -7.07 -9.72
N ASN A 21 0.11 -6.93 -10.49
CA ASN A 21 0.39 -7.78 -11.66
C ASN A 21 0.63 -9.23 -11.24
N PHE A 22 1.41 -9.45 -10.17
CA PHE A 22 1.62 -10.79 -9.61
C PHE A 22 0.29 -11.43 -9.20
N ILE A 23 -0.58 -10.69 -8.51
CA ILE A 23 -1.91 -11.18 -8.14
C ILE A 23 -2.74 -11.51 -9.38
N ALA A 24 -2.78 -10.61 -10.37
CA ALA A 24 -3.56 -10.79 -11.59
C ALA A 24 -3.13 -12.03 -12.39
N VAL A 25 -1.82 -12.29 -12.51
CA VAL A 25 -1.29 -13.45 -13.23
C VAL A 25 -1.48 -14.73 -12.43
N THR A 26 -1.17 -14.73 -11.14
CA THR A 26 -1.15 -15.95 -10.31
C THR A 26 -2.55 -16.40 -9.88
N SER A 27 -3.52 -15.49 -9.85
CA SER A 27 -4.91 -15.82 -9.50
C SER A 27 -5.72 -16.44 -10.65
N GLN A 28 -5.19 -16.41 -11.88
CA GLN A 28 -5.89 -16.95 -13.05
C GLN A 28 -5.79 -18.48 -13.10
N ARG A 29 -6.93 -19.15 -12.94
CA ARG A 29 -7.08 -20.60 -13.09
C ARG A 29 -8.48 -20.90 -13.62
N SER A 30 -8.63 -21.92 -14.46
CA SER A 30 -9.94 -22.44 -14.83
C SER A 30 -10.59 -23.09 -13.60
N GLY A 31 -11.65 -22.49 -13.05
CA GLY A 31 -12.28 -22.90 -11.79
C GLY A 31 -12.35 -21.76 -10.77
N GLN A 32 -12.14 -22.06 -9.49
CA GLN A 32 -12.18 -21.05 -8.42
C GLN A 32 -10.96 -20.11 -8.51
N PRO A 33 -11.16 -18.81 -8.78
CA PRO A 33 -10.07 -17.84 -8.78
C PRO A 33 -9.54 -17.67 -7.35
N GLY A 34 -8.22 -17.60 -7.19
CA GLY A 34 -7.61 -17.42 -5.88
C GLY A 34 -6.10 -17.55 -5.89
N ILE A 35 -5.48 -17.21 -4.77
CA ILE A 35 -4.06 -17.41 -4.49
C ILE A 35 -3.96 -18.13 -3.15
N ASN A 36 -3.20 -19.20 -3.09
CA ASN A 36 -2.94 -19.98 -1.88
C ASN A 36 -1.72 -19.43 -1.12
N SER A 37 -1.51 -19.90 0.10
CA SER A 37 -0.42 -19.42 0.98
C SER A 37 0.98 -19.68 0.41
N GLN A 38 1.19 -20.76 -0.33
CA GLN A 38 2.49 -21.09 -0.94
C GLN A 38 2.82 -20.13 -2.07
N GLU A 39 1.84 -19.81 -2.91
CA GLU A 39 2.01 -18.85 -4.00
C GLU A 39 2.29 -17.45 -3.46
N TYR A 40 1.59 -17.01 -2.41
CA TYR A 40 1.94 -15.76 -1.71
C TYR A 40 3.39 -15.77 -1.23
N GLY A 41 3.87 -16.91 -0.72
CA GLY A 41 5.26 -17.09 -0.29
C GLY A 41 6.30 -17.00 -1.42
N ASN A 42 5.89 -17.21 -2.68
CA ASN A 42 6.76 -17.14 -3.84
C ASN A 42 6.92 -15.72 -4.40
N TYR A 43 6.12 -14.75 -3.95
CA TYR A 43 6.27 -13.37 -4.39
C TYR A 43 7.57 -12.77 -3.84
N GLN A 44 8.44 -12.33 -4.75
CA GLN A 44 9.67 -11.66 -4.40
C GLN A 44 9.47 -10.15 -4.33
N ILE A 45 9.89 -9.58 -3.20
CA ILE A 45 9.87 -8.14 -2.95
C ILE A 45 11.28 -7.67 -2.60
N SER A 46 11.70 -6.56 -3.20
CA SER A 46 12.90 -5.85 -2.76
C SER A 46 12.67 -5.29 -1.35
N LEU A 47 13.37 -5.86 -0.37
CA LEU A 47 13.27 -5.46 1.02
C LEU A 47 14.50 -4.61 1.40
N PRO A 48 14.39 -3.27 1.44
CA PRO A 48 15.50 -2.39 1.80
C PRO A 48 15.83 -2.50 3.29
N THR A 49 16.85 -1.79 3.76
CA THR A 49 17.21 -1.82 5.19
C THR A 49 16.05 -1.33 6.06
N LYS A 50 15.96 -1.79 7.31
CA LYS A 50 14.88 -1.36 8.22
C LYS A 50 14.76 0.16 8.35
N LYS A 51 15.90 0.86 8.40
CA LYS A 51 15.95 2.33 8.46
C LYS A 51 15.34 2.97 7.21
N GLU A 52 15.55 2.39 6.04
CA GLU A 52 14.94 2.86 4.79
C GLU A 52 13.45 2.55 4.76
N GLN A 53 13.04 1.34 5.18
CA GLN A 53 11.62 0.97 5.27
C GLN A 53 10.84 1.97 6.15
N GLU A 54 11.36 2.31 7.34
CA GLU A 54 10.74 3.29 8.24
C GLU A 54 10.64 4.69 7.62
N LYS A 55 11.69 5.13 6.89
CA LYS A 55 11.68 6.43 6.19
C LYS A 55 10.66 6.45 5.06
N ILE A 56 10.63 5.40 4.22
CA ILE A 56 9.68 5.26 3.12
C ILE A 56 8.25 5.22 3.67
N GLY A 57 7.99 4.40 4.69
CA GLY A 57 6.68 4.31 5.34
C GLY A 57 6.19 5.65 5.88
N LYS A 58 7.06 6.39 6.59
CA LYS A 58 6.73 7.74 7.09
C LYS A 58 6.43 8.73 5.96
N LEU A 59 7.23 8.72 4.91
CA LEU A 59 7.04 9.61 3.75
C LEU A 59 5.71 9.34 3.06
N LEU A 60 5.40 8.07 2.76
CA LEU A 60 4.16 7.72 2.08
C LEU A 60 2.93 8.05 2.94
N ASN A 61 2.98 7.74 4.24
CA ASN A 61 1.90 8.12 5.16
C ASN A 61 1.70 9.64 5.24
N TYR A 62 2.79 10.41 5.23
CA TYR A 62 2.70 11.87 5.17
C TYR A 62 2.01 12.33 3.89
N ILE A 63 2.33 11.75 2.73
CA ILE A 63 1.68 12.06 1.46
C ILE A 63 0.18 11.74 1.52
N ASP A 64 -0.21 10.56 2.03
CA ASP A 64 -1.60 10.15 2.17
C ASP A 64 -2.41 11.12 3.05
N LEU A 65 -1.83 11.55 4.17
CA LEU A 65 -2.44 12.54 5.05
C LEU A 65 -2.62 13.90 4.38
N ASN A 66 -1.66 14.34 3.57
CA ASN A 66 -1.76 15.60 2.82
C ASN A 66 -2.85 15.52 1.74
N ILE A 67 -2.92 14.41 1.00
CA ILE A 67 -3.98 14.18 0.01
C ILE A 67 -5.35 14.22 0.69
N ALA A 68 -5.53 13.47 1.78
CA ALA A 68 -6.78 13.44 2.52
C ALA A 68 -7.15 14.82 3.10
N SER A 69 -6.17 15.59 3.58
CA SER A 69 -6.36 16.96 4.04
C SER A 69 -6.85 17.88 2.92
N ASN A 70 -6.21 17.84 1.76
CA ASN A 70 -6.56 18.66 0.61
C ASN A 70 -7.94 18.30 0.06
N GLN A 71 -8.26 17.01 -0.05
CA GLN A 71 -9.59 16.55 -0.49
C GLN A 71 -10.70 16.99 0.49
N ARG A 72 -10.45 16.92 1.80
CA ARG A 72 -11.39 17.45 2.80
C ARG A 72 -11.61 18.95 2.64
N ASN A 73 -10.57 19.71 2.32
CA ASN A 73 -10.68 21.15 2.08
C ASN A 73 -11.44 21.48 0.79
N GLN A 74 -11.26 20.71 -0.29
CA GLN A 74 -12.00 20.89 -1.54
C GLN A 74 -13.48 20.50 -1.43
N ASN A 75 -13.79 19.48 -0.62
CA ASN A 75 -15.16 19.00 -0.42
C ASN A 75 -15.91 19.77 0.68
N LYS A 76 -15.38 20.91 1.12
CA LYS A 76 -16.06 21.77 2.09
C LYS A 76 -17.30 22.40 1.44
N PRO A 77 -18.47 22.35 2.10
CA PRO A 77 -19.67 22.98 1.57
C PRO A 77 -19.47 24.49 1.43
N LEU A 78 -20.06 25.07 0.38
CA LEU A 78 -19.89 26.49 -0.01
C LEU A 78 -20.10 27.47 1.15
N TRP A 79 -20.98 27.14 2.11
CA TRP A 79 -21.25 27.97 3.29
C TRP A 79 -20.09 28.08 4.30
N THR A 80 -19.05 27.25 4.18
CA THR A 80 -17.87 27.30 5.06
C THR A 80 -16.76 28.22 4.54
N HIS A 81 -16.97 28.84 3.38
CA HIS A 81 -16.12 29.89 2.84
C HIS A 81 -16.80 31.25 3.09
N PRO A 82 -16.27 32.13 3.95
CA PRO A 82 -16.80 33.48 4.08
C PRO A 82 -16.61 34.26 2.77
N PRO A 83 -17.51 35.20 2.44
CA PRO A 83 -17.43 36.02 1.23
C PRO A 83 -16.18 36.91 1.19
#